data_AF-A0A7S2QLZ0-F1
#
_entry.id   AF-A0A7S2QLZ0-F1
#
_cell.length_a   1.000
_cell.length_b   1.000
_cell.length_c   1.000
_cell.angle_alpha   90.00
_cell.angle_beta   90.00
_cell.angle_gamma   90.00
#
_symmetry.space_group_name_H-M   'P 1'
#
loop_
_entity.id
_entity.type
_entity.pdbx_description
1 polymer ?
#
loop_
_entity_poly.entity_id
_entity_poly.type
_entity_poly.pdbx_seq_one_letter_code
_entity_poly.pdbx_strand_id
1 'polypeptide(L)'
;ETARTMHDIVRVIVKPRTESRQCSYTDLFPAAQIDAFVSHNWGEEFPEFVRTIQAYARSCSGQDKDPGDLRLWICSFAICQHGGVDIGSGLDDSPFVEALNGCTRVVCVIDRTASLFTRAWCVYELFFSSERGKQIVFACPDGLLTKSNKITSYQQAALDALLSLVVENASASKQTDKDMIFAAIRDSPGGFDEVNARIRSMVGLLYRMGE
;
A
#
# COMPACT_ATOMS: atom_id res chain seq x y z
N GLU A 1 -12.93 -19.22 -13.02
CA GLU A 1 -11.77 -19.36 -12.10
C GLU A 1 -11.66 -18.04 -11.35
N THR A 2 -11.61 -18.05 -10.02
CA THR A 2 -11.39 -16.82 -9.24
C THR A 2 -9.96 -16.34 -9.48
N ALA A 3 -9.76 -15.03 -9.69
CA ALA A 3 -8.44 -14.48 -9.91
C ALA A 3 -7.53 -14.75 -8.71
N ARG A 4 -6.25 -15.02 -8.96
CA ARG A 4 -5.27 -15.25 -7.89
C ARG A 4 -5.02 -13.97 -7.10
N THR A 5 -4.76 -14.12 -5.81
CA THR A 5 -4.47 -13.03 -4.87
C THR A 5 -3.00 -13.05 -4.45
N MET A 6 -2.54 -12.05 -3.69
CA MET A 6 -1.17 -12.09 -3.14
C MET A 6 -0.96 -13.29 -2.20
N HIS A 7 -2.02 -13.76 -1.52
CA HIS A 7 -1.95 -14.99 -0.72
C HIS A 7 -1.53 -16.20 -1.56
N ASP A 8 -2.06 -16.32 -2.78
CA ASP A 8 -1.70 -17.40 -3.69
C ASP A 8 -0.25 -17.26 -4.16
N ILE A 9 0.20 -16.05 -4.50
CA ILE A 9 1.58 -15.78 -4.90
C ILE A 9 2.56 -16.13 -3.78
N VAL A 10 2.25 -15.76 -2.54
CA VAL A 10 3.08 -16.10 -1.39
C VAL A 10 3.17 -17.61 -1.19
N ARG A 11 2.04 -18.31 -1.30
CA ARG A 11 1.97 -19.77 -1.14
C ARG A 11 2.70 -20.52 -2.24
N VAL A 12 2.54 -20.12 -3.50
CA VAL A 12 3.00 -20.90 -4.67
C VAL A 12 4.35 -20.46 -5.23
N ILE A 13 4.83 -19.26 -4.89
CA ILE A 13 6.10 -18.71 -5.40
C ILE A 13 7.03 -18.34 -4.25
N VAL A 14 6.61 -17.43 -3.36
CA VAL A 14 7.52 -16.85 -2.35
C VAL A 14 8.04 -17.90 -1.39
N LYS A 15 7.13 -18.62 -0.71
CA LYS A 15 7.51 -19.64 0.28
C LYS A 15 8.37 -20.75 -0.33
N PRO A 16 8.00 -21.40 -1.45
CA PRO A 16 8.85 -22.44 -2.06
C PRO A 16 10.25 -21.95 -2.46
N ARG A 17 10.38 -20.73 -2.98
CA ARG A 17 11.68 -20.20 -3.41
C ARG A 17 12.59 -19.77 -2.27
N THR A 18 12.03 -19.54 -1.08
CA THR A 18 12.76 -19.06 0.10
C THR A 18 12.91 -20.12 1.19
N GLU A 19 12.31 -21.32 1.01
CA GLU A 19 12.24 -22.37 2.02
C GLU A 19 13.61 -22.85 2.51
N SER A 20 14.56 -23.06 1.61
CA SER A 20 15.89 -23.55 1.98
C SER A 20 16.71 -22.56 2.82
N ARG A 21 16.38 -21.26 2.77
CA ARG A 21 17.10 -20.18 3.47
C ARG A 21 16.29 -19.56 4.61
N GLN A 22 15.00 -19.85 4.70
CA GLN A 22 14.07 -19.25 5.69
C GLN A 22 14.16 -17.71 5.72
N CYS A 23 14.21 -17.09 4.54
CA CYS A 23 14.45 -15.65 4.37
C CYS A 23 13.29 -14.95 3.64
N SER A 24 13.38 -13.62 3.49
CA SER A 24 12.47 -12.86 2.62
C SER A 24 12.74 -13.19 1.15
N TYR A 25 11.80 -12.85 0.26
CA TYR A 25 12.02 -13.02 -1.19
C TYR A 25 13.10 -12.08 -1.70
N THR A 26 13.18 -10.87 -1.12
CA THR A 26 14.17 -9.86 -1.49
C THR A 26 15.60 -10.28 -1.13
N ASP A 27 15.81 -11.12 -0.11
CA ASP A 27 17.15 -11.65 0.26
C ASP A 27 17.77 -12.56 -0.80
N LEU A 28 17.00 -12.96 -1.82
CA LEU A 28 17.49 -13.70 -2.98
C LEU A 28 18.19 -12.79 -4.00
N PHE A 29 18.13 -11.47 -3.81
CA PHE A 29 18.66 -10.46 -4.73
C PHE A 29 19.65 -9.54 -4.02
N PRO A 30 20.52 -8.82 -4.76
CA PRO A 30 21.38 -7.81 -4.17
C PRO A 30 20.56 -6.72 -3.45
N ALA A 31 21.08 -6.26 -2.31
CA ALA A 31 20.49 -5.15 -1.59
C ALA A 31 20.41 -3.89 -2.47
N ALA A 32 19.30 -3.17 -2.35
CA ALA A 32 19.07 -1.93 -3.10
C ALA A 32 18.31 -0.93 -2.22
N GLN A 33 18.59 0.36 -2.44
CA GLN A 33 17.79 1.42 -1.83
C GLN A 33 16.38 1.40 -2.43
N ILE A 34 15.37 1.51 -1.57
CA ILE A 34 13.97 1.53 -1.96
C ILE A 34 13.58 2.91 -2.51
N ASP A 35 12.92 2.94 -3.67
CA ASP A 35 12.44 4.17 -4.30
C ASP A 35 11.03 4.54 -3.81
N ALA A 36 10.22 3.55 -3.46
CA ALA A 36 8.88 3.75 -2.91
C ALA A 36 8.40 2.54 -2.08
N PHE A 37 7.60 2.83 -1.07
CA PHE A 37 6.82 1.85 -0.32
C PHE A 37 5.49 1.57 -1.03
N VAL A 38 5.08 0.32 -1.13
CA VAL A 38 3.79 -0.07 -1.72
C VAL A 38 2.85 -0.59 -0.64
N SER A 39 1.81 0.20 -0.36
CA SER A 39 0.69 -0.17 0.50
C SER A 39 -0.38 -0.85 -0.35
N HIS A 40 -0.72 -2.10 -0.02
CA HIS A 40 -1.63 -2.92 -0.83
C HIS A 40 -2.40 -3.96 0.01
N ASN A 41 -3.57 -4.39 -0.47
CA ASN A 41 -4.34 -5.45 0.19
C ASN A 41 -4.04 -6.81 -0.43
N TRP A 42 -3.62 -7.78 0.39
CA TRP A 42 -3.33 -9.13 -0.11
C TRP A 42 -4.50 -9.88 -0.72
N GLY A 43 -5.74 -9.50 -0.36
CA GLY A 43 -6.98 -10.08 -0.88
C GLY A 43 -7.40 -9.53 -2.25
N GLU A 44 -6.71 -8.52 -2.78
CA GLU A 44 -6.98 -7.98 -4.11
C GLU A 44 -6.55 -8.96 -5.22
N GLU A 45 -7.07 -8.75 -6.43
CA GLU A 45 -6.66 -9.54 -7.58
C GLU A 45 -5.22 -9.21 -7.97
N PHE A 46 -4.33 -10.21 -7.93
CA PHE A 46 -2.92 -10.04 -8.28
C PHE A 46 -2.70 -9.49 -9.71
N PRO A 47 -3.49 -9.88 -10.74
CA PRO A 47 -3.39 -9.22 -12.05
C PRO A 47 -3.71 -7.73 -12.03
N GLU A 48 -4.65 -7.27 -11.19
CA GLU A 48 -4.95 -5.83 -11.00
C GLU A 48 -3.81 -5.13 -10.25
N PHE A 49 -3.26 -5.76 -9.20
CA PHE A 49 -2.05 -5.28 -8.52
C PHE A 49 -0.89 -5.07 -9.50
N VAL A 50 -0.56 -6.07 -10.33
CA VAL A 50 0.53 -5.96 -11.31
C VAL A 50 0.30 -4.82 -12.30
N ARG A 51 -0.91 -4.69 -12.84
CA ARG A 51 -1.26 -3.57 -13.75
C ARG A 51 -1.12 -2.21 -13.06
N THR A 52 -1.50 -2.12 -11.80
CA THR A 52 -1.36 -0.90 -10.98
C THR A 52 0.11 -0.53 -10.79
N ILE A 53 0.96 -1.49 -10.43
CA ILE A 53 2.41 -1.25 -10.28
C ILE A 53 3.03 -0.83 -11.62
N GLN A 54 2.64 -1.45 -12.73
CA GLN A 54 3.11 -1.05 -14.05
C GLN A 54 2.63 0.35 -14.43
N ALA A 55 1.40 0.73 -14.07
CA ALA A 55 0.88 2.07 -14.31
C ALA A 55 1.64 3.13 -13.50
N TYR A 56 1.91 2.85 -12.22
CA TYR A 56 2.77 3.69 -11.39
C TYR A 56 4.20 3.80 -11.96
N ALA A 57 4.81 2.68 -12.34
CA ALA A 57 6.16 2.67 -12.89
C ALA A 57 6.25 3.51 -14.17
N ARG A 58 5.28 3.37 -15.09
CA ARG A 58 5.19 4.20 -16.30
C ARG A 58 5.07 5.68 -15.98
N SER A 59 4.32 6.05 -14.94
CA SER A 59 4.16 7.45 -14.53
C SER A 59 5.44 8.10 -13.95
N CYS A 60 6.42 7.28 -13.55
CA CYS A 60 7.73 7.74 -13.08
C CYS A 60 8.74 7.91 -14.22
N SER A 61 8.47 7.36 -15.41
CA SER A 61 9.38 7.43 -16.55
C SER A 61 9.68 8.87 -16.93
N GLY A 62 10.97 9.19 -17.13
CA GLY A 62 11.42 10.52 -17.54
C GLY A 62 11.47 11.57 -16.42
N GLN A 63 11.17 11.21 -15.17
CA GLN A 63 11.36 12.12 -14.03
C GLN A 63 12.74 11.95 -13.39
N ASP A 64 13.28 10.73 -13.26
CA ASP A 64 14.64 10.47 -12.70
C ASP A 64 15.16 9.02 -12.91
N LYS A 65 14.30 8.06 -13.28
CA LYS A 65 14.64 6.62 -13.38
C LYS A 65 13.77 5.92 -14.42
N ASP A 66 14.33 4.92 -15.09
CA ASP A 66 13.53 4.06 -15.98
C ASP A 66 12.62 3.13 -15.15
N PRO A 67 11.43 2.75 -15.66
CA PRO A 67 10.51 1.85 -14.97
C PRO A 67 11.14 0.53 -14.48
N GLY A 68 12.12 0.00 -15.23
CA GLY A 68 12.84 -1.22 -14.86
C GLY A 68 13.82 -1.06 -13.70
N ASP A 69 14.19 0.18 -13.38
CA ASP A 69 15.15 0.51 -12.32
C ASP A 69 14.51 0.89 -11.00
N LEU A 70 13.17 0.96 -10.96
CA LEU A 70 12.43 1.17 -9.72
C LEU A 70 12.60 -0.02 -8.77
N ARG A 71 12.86 0.29 -7.51
CA ARG A 71 12.95 -0.64 -6.39
C ARG A 71 11.80 -0.35 -5.44
N LEU A 72 10.80 -1.23 -5.46
CA LEU A 72 9.57 -1.06 -4.70
C LEU A 72 9.59 -2.00 -3.50
N TRP A 73 9.36 -1.46 -2.31
CA TRP A 73 9.16 -2.27 -1.12
C TRP A 73 7.71 -2.76 -1.08
N ILE A 74 7.51 -4.08 -1.11
CA ILE A 74 6.20 -4.73 -1.07
C ILE A 74 6.26 -5.80 0.03
N CYS A 75 5.38 -5.70 1.02
CA CYS A 75 5.49 -6.49 2.26
C CYS A 75 5.53 -8.00 2.05
N SER A 76 4.81 -8.54 1.06
CA SER A 76 4.78 -9.97 0.74
C SER A 76 6.11 -10.52 0.20
N PHE A 77 6.96 -9.65 -0.37
CA PHE A 77 8.27 -10.01 -0.89
C PHE A 77 9.40 -9.61 0.06
N ALA A 78 9.24 -8.47 0.75
CA ALA A 78 10.28 -7.89 1.59
C ALA A 78 10.33 -8.45 3.02
N ILE A 79 9.21 -8.97 3.52
CA ILE A 79 9.16 -9.59 4.85
C ILE A 79 9.35 -11.11 4.70
N CYS A 80 10.08 -11.73 5.62
CA CYS A 80 10.18 -13.19 5.69
C CYS A 80 8.79 -13.80 5.90
N GLN A 81 8.38 -14.69 4.99
CA GLN A 81 7.05 -15.32 5.03
C GLN A 81 7.04 -16.64 5.81
N HIS A 82 8.17 -17.01 6.40
CA HIS A 82 8.33 -18.15 7.28
C HIS A 82 8.22 -17.69 8.74
N GLY A 83 7.45 -18.40 9.57
CA GLY A 83 7.32 -18.05 11.00
C GLY A 83 6.39 -16.87 11.33
N GLY A 84 5.85 -16.17 10.33
CA GLY A 84 4.97 -15.02 10.52
C GLY A 84 5.73 -13.68 10.58
N VAL A 85 5.00 -12.57 10.63
CA VAL A 85 5.60 -11.23 10.70
C VAL A 85 5.94 -10.91 12.15
N ASP A 86 7.22 -10.66 12.40
CA ASP A 86 7.73 -10.03 13.62
C ASP A 86 7.58 -8.51 13.48
N ILE A 87 6.86 -7.91 14.42
CA ILE A 87 6.60 -6.46 14.46
C ILE A 87 7.47 -5.77 15.52
N GLY A 88 8.44 -6.47 16.11
CA GLY A 88 9.32 -5.92 17.13
C GLY A 88 8.61 -5.63 18.45
N SER A 89 9.10 -4.63 19.19
CA SER A 89 8.55 -4.25 20.50
C SER A 89 7.31 -3.33 20.39
N GLY A 90 7.02 -2.81 19.20
CA GLY A 90 5.92 -1.89 18.94
C GLY A 90 5.90 -1.44 17.48
N LEU A 91 4.97 -0.55 17.14
CA LEU A 91 4.78 -0.09 15.75
C LEU A 91 6.06 0.52 15.14
N ASP A 92 6.81 1.30 15.92
CA ASP A 92 8.02 1.99 15.46
C ASP A 92 9.15 1.03 15.06
N ASP A 93 9.20 -0.16 15.68
CA ASP A 93 10.19 -1.20 15.38
C ASP A 93 9.71 -2.14 14.26
N SER A 94 8.49 -1.96 13.76
CA SER A 94 7.93 -2.84 12.75
C SER A 94 8.68 -2.68 11.42
N PRO A 95 8.82 -3.76 10.62
CA PRO A 95 9.44 -3.70 9.30
C PRO A 95 8.70 -2.74 8.35
N PHE A 96 7.43 -2.45 8.64
CA PHE A 96 6.64 -1.46 7.90
C PHE A 96 7.14 -0.04 8.17
N VAL A 97 7.33 0.35 9.44
CA VAL A 97 7.83 1.69 9.81
C VAL A 97 9.28 1.86 9.37
N GLU A 98 10.11 0.83 9.50
CA GLU A 98 11.48 0.84 8.98
C GLU A 98 11.50 1.16 7.47
N ALA A 99 10.72 0.42 6.67
CA ALA A 99 10.63 0.65 5.23
C ALA A 99 10.01 2.01 4.88
N LEU A 100 9.00 2.46 5.62
CA LEU A 100 8.43 3.79 5.43
C LEU A 100 9.47 4.87 5.69
N ASN A 101 10.29 4.77 6.75
CA ASN A 101 11.37 5.71 7.02
C ASN A 101 12.45 5.71 5.93
N GLY A 102 12.70 4.57 5.29
CA GLY A 102 13.69 4.42 4.22
C GLY A 102 13.32 5.04 2.87
N CYS A 103 12.11 5.58 2.70
CA CYS A 103 11.66 6.17 1.44
C CYS A 103 10.84 7.47 1.62
N THR A 104 10.76 8.25 0.55
CA THR A 104 9.97 9.50 0.51
C THR A 104 8.63 9.34 -0.20
N ARG A 105 8.44 8.26 -0.98
CA ARG A 105 7.25 8.01 -1.78
C ARG A 105 6.49 6.78 -1.30
N VAL A 106 5.17 6.88 -1.29
CA VAL A 106 4.25 5.81 -0.90
C VAL A 106 3.20 5.64 -1.98
N VAL A 107 3.06 4.43 -2.50
CA VAL A 107 2.07 4.04 -3.50
C VAL A 107 0.99 3.24 -2.81
N CYS A 108 -0.22 3.80 -2.77
CA CYS A 108 -1.42 3.11 -2.32
C CYS A 108 -2.08 2.45 -3.53
N VAL A 109 -2.16 1.12 -3.54
CA VAL A 109 -2.86 0.35 -4.57
C VAL A 109 -4.35 0.37 -4.26
N ILE A 110 -5.13 1.02 -5.12
CA ILE A 110 -6.57 1.21 -4.95
C ILE A 110 -7.32 0.37 -5.98
N ASP A 111 -8.05 -0.64 -5.49
CA ASP A 111 -9.01 -1.38 -6.29
C ASP A 111 -10.39 -0.68 -6.35
N ARG A 112 -11.32 -1.23 -7.14
CA ARG A 112 -12.70 -0.69 -7.29
C ARG A 112 -13.47 -0.56 -5.98
N THR A 113 -13.05 -1.27 -4.94
CA THR A 113 -13.74 -1.32 -3.64
C THR A 113 -12.97 -0.58 -2.55
N ALA A 114 -11.86 0.08 -2.90
CA ALA A 114 -10.91 0.67 -1.95
C ALA A 114 -10.51 -0.30 -0.82
N SER A 115 -10.36 -1.60 -1.15
CA SER A 115 -10.17 -2.66 -0.15
C SER A 115 -8.90 -2.47 0.69
N LEU A 116 -7.93 -1.71 0.17
CA LEU A 116 -6.74 -1.27 0.90
C LEU A 116 -7.06 -0.79 2.32
N PHE A 117 -8.01 0.15 2.44
CA PHE A 117 -8.30 0.80 3.70
C PHE A 117 -9.28 0.01 4.59
N THR A 118 -9.59 -1.23 4.21
CA THR A 118 -10.21 -2.21 5.11
C THR A 118 -9.18 -2.93 5.99
N ARG A 119 -7.88 -2.66 5.78
CA ARG A 119 -6.75 -3.27 6.51
C ARG A 119 -6.13 -2.25 7.46
N ALA A 120 -6.09 -2.56 8.75
CA ALA A 120 -5.62 -1.64 9.78
C ALA A 120 -4.16 -1.20 9.55
N TRP A 121 -3.29 -2.13 9.14
CA TRP A 121 -1.90 -1.82 8.76
C TRP A 121 -1.83 -0.82 7.61
N CYS A 122 -2.66 -0.94 6.58
CA CYS A 122 -2.67 -0.01 5.46
C CYS A 122 -3.24 1.37 5.83
N VAL A 123 -4.20 1.42 6.76
CA VAL A 123 -4.66 2.68 7.37
C VAL A 123 -3.52 3.34 8.14
N TYR A 124 -2.76 2.57 8.92
CA TYR A 124 -1.60 3.07 9.66
C TYR A 124 -0.48 3.56 8.72
N GLU A 125 -0.19 2.83 7.65
CA GLU A 125 0.78 3.24 6.62
C GLU A 125 0.41 4.60 6.00
N LEU A 126 -0.87 4.83 5.70
CA LEU A 126 -1.36 6.11 5.21
C LEU A 126 -1.22 7.22 6.26
N PHE A 127 -1.65 6.95 7.49
CA PHE A 127 -1.55 7.87 8.62
C PHE A 127 -0.10 8.30 8.86
N PHE A 128 0.80 7.34 9.06
CA PHE A 128 2.23 7.58 9.28
C PHE A 128 2.85 8.37 8.13
N SER A 129 2.51 8.02 6.89
CA SER A 129 3.02 8.71 5.70
C SER A 129 2.56 10.16 5.63
N SER A 130 1.33 10.44 6.07
CA SER A 130 0.75 11.79 6.09
C SER A 130 1.41 12.65 7.16
N GLU A 131 1.56 12.12 8.38
CA GLU A 131 2.27 12.78 9.49
C GLU A 131 3.72 13.13 9.15
N ARG A 132 4.38 12.29 8.35
CA ARG A 132 5.78 12.48 7.92
C ARG A 132 5.92 13.24 6.61
N GLY A 133 4.85 13.81 6.06
CA GLY A 133 4.88 14.61 4.83
C GLY A 133 5.39 13.85 3.60
N LYS A 134 5.16 12.53 3.53
CA LYS A 134 5.59 11.70 2.40
C LYS A 134 4.76 12.00 1.15
N GLN A 135 5.35 11.74 -0.02
CA GLN A 135 4.65 11.82 -1.30
C GLN A 135 3.76 10.59 -1.48
N ILE A 136 2.46 10.74 -1.19
CA ILE A 136 1.47 9.69 -1.30
C ILE A 136 0.82 9.74 -2.68
N VAL A 137 0.75 8.60 -3.37
CA VAL A 137 0.13 8.44 -4.67
C VAL A 137 -0.91 7.33 -4.61
N PHE A 138 -2.12 7.62 -5.08
CA PHE A 138 -3.15 6.60 -5.27
C PHE A 138 -3.08 6.09 -6.71
N ALA A 139 -2.81 4.81 -6.88
CA ALA A 139 -2.68 4.16 -8.16
C ALA A 139 -3.72 3.05 -8.31
N CYS A 140 -4.21 2.85 -9.53
CA CYS A 140 -5.10 1.76 -9.91
C CYS A 140 -4.65 1.17 -11.26
N PRO A 141 -5.28 0.09 -11.77
CA PRO A 141 -4.89 -0.53 -13.04
C PRO A 141 -4.91 0.44 -14.23
N ASP A 142 -5.82 1.43 -14.19
CA ASP A 142 -6.04 2.39 -15.28
C ASP A 142 -5.13 3.62 -15.19
N GLY A 143 -4.29 3.74 -14.16
CA GLY A 143 -3.40 4.89 -13.98
C GLY A 143 -3.33 5.40 -12.55
N LEU A 144 -2.64 6.52 -12.39
CA LEU A 144 -2.68 7.26 -11.13
C LEU A 144 -4.02 7.96 -11.01
N LEU A 145 -4.71 7.74 -9.88
CA LEU A 145 -5.90 8.52 -9.56
C LEU A 145 -5.50 9.98 -9.49
N THR A 146 -4.41 10.32 -8.79
CA THR A 146 -3.90 11.69 -8.55
C THR A 146 -3.46 12.48 -9.79
N LYS A 147 -3.41 11.87 -10.99
CA LYS A 147 -2.90 12.51 -12.23
C LYS A 147 -3.71 12.15 -13.49
N SER A 148 -4.97 11.79 -13.36
CA SER A 148 -5.79 11.39 -14.52
C SER A 148 -6.48 12.58 -15.19
N ASN A 149 -6.35 12.71 -16.51
CA ASN A 149 -7.07 13.73 -17.31
C ASN A 149 -8.49 13.28 -17.71
N LYS A 150 -8.81 12.00 -17.54
CA LYS A 150 -10.12 11.43 -17.82
C LYS A 150 -10.40 10.33 -16.82
N ILE A 151 -11.57 10.37 -16.20
CA ILE A 151 -11.99 9.34 -15.25
C ILE A 151 -12.55 8.15 -16.02
N THR A 152 -11.94 6.97 -15.87
CA THR A 152 -12.48 5.71 -16.39
C THR A 152 -13.58 5.16 -15.46
N SER A 153 -14.34 4.17 -15.92
CA SER A 153 -15.34 3.51 -15.05
C SER A 153 -14.70 2.81 -13.84
N TYR A 154 -13.47 2.28 -13.99
CA TYR A 154 -12.72 1.72 -12.87
C TYR A 154 -12.36 2.81 -11.85
N GLN A 155 -11.81 3.92 -12.34
CA GLN A 155 -11.42 5.05 -11.49
C GLN A 155 -12.63 5.64 -10.78
N GLN A 156 -13.76 5.81 -11.47
CA GLN A 156 -14.99 6.29 -10.84
C GLN A 156 -15.42 5.37 -9.68
N ALA A 157 -15.47 4.05 -9.89
CA ALA A 157 -15.83 3.11 -8.85
C ALA A 157 -14.87 3.17 -7.64
N ALA A 158 -13.56 3.27 -7.91
CA ALA A 158 -12.55 3.43 -6.86
C ALA A 158 -12.73 4.74 -6.07
N LEU A 159 -13.02 5.86 -6.75
CA LEU A 159 -13.27 7.15 -6.11
C LEU A 159 -14.55 7.13 -5.25
N ASP A 160 -15.63 6.55 -5.77
CA ASP A 160 -16.90 6.41 -5.04
C ASP A 160 -16.72 5.55 -3.77
N ALA A 161 -15.94 4.46 -3.87
CA ALA A 161 -15.59 3.61 -2.74
C ALA A 161 -14.75 4.36 -1.70
N LEU A 162 -13.76 5.15 -2.13
CA LEU A 162 -12.93 5.96 -1.23
C LEU A 162 -13.74 7.04 -0.51
N LEU A 163 -14.71 7.68 -1.17
CA LEU A 163 -15.59 8.68 -0.56
C LEU A 163 -16.53 8.09 0.49
N SER A 164 -16.93 6.84 0.31
CA SER A 164 -17.84 6.13 1.21
C SER A 164 -17.11 5.43 2.37
N LEU A 165 -15.78 5.48 2.40
CA LEU A 165 -14.97 4.71 3.33
C LEU A 165 -14.95 5.33 4.74
N VAL A 166 -14.96 4.45 5.74
CA VAL A 166 -14.75 4.77 7.16
C VAL A 166 -13.61 3.88 7.64
N VAL A 167 -12.41 4.44 7.80
CA VAL A 167 -11.18 3.67 8.10
C VAL A 167 -11.24 2.96 9.46
N GLU A 168 -12.10 3.40 10.36
CA GLU A 168 -12.34 2.80 11.68
C GLU A 168 -12.93 1.38 11.57
N ASN A 169 -13.53 1.04 10.43
CA ASN A 169 -14.02 -0.30 10.14
C ASN A 169 -12.89 -1.27 9.72
N ALA A 170 -11.65 -0.78 9.58
CA ALA A 170 -10.53 -1.61 9.19
C ALA A 170 -10.25 -2.75 10.19
N SER A 171 -9.70 -3.84 9.66
CA SER A 171 -9.42 -5.07 10.39
C SER A 171 -7.95 -5.49 10.26
N ALA A 172 -7.46 -6.28 11.22
CA ALA A 172 -6.16 -6.92 11.16
C ALA A 172 -6.32 -8.41 11.48
N SER A 173 -5.42 -9.24 10.96
CA SER A 173 -5.40 -10.68 11.25
C SER A 173 -5.05 -10.96 12.72
N LYS A 174 -4.34 -10.04 13.38
CA LYS A 174 -4.04 -10.08 14.81
C LYS A 174 -4.78 -8.92 15.48
N GLN A 175 -5.62 -9.24 16.48
CA GLN A 175 -6.36 -8.20 17.21
C GLN A 175 -5.42 -7.25 17.96
N THR A 176 -4.30 -7.76 18.50
CA THR A 176 -3.27 -6.96 19.15
C THR A 176 -2.71 -5.86 18.25
N ASP A 177 -2.44 -6.17 16.98
CA ASP A 177 -1.97 -5.20 16.01
C ASP A 177 -3.04 -4.13 15.76
N LYS A 178 -4.30 -4.54 15.61
CA LYS A 178 -5.42 -3.61 15.43
C LYS A 178 -5.52 -2.65 16.61
N ASP A 179 -5.49 -3.16 17.84
CA ASP A 179 -5.63 -2.35 19.05
C ASP A 179 -4.48 -1.34 19.17
N MET A 180 -3.24 -1.78 18.94
CA MET A 180 -2.06 -0.92 18.94
C MET A 180 -2.14 0.18 17.88
N ILE A 181 -2.48 -0.17 16.63
CA ILE A 181 -2.63 0.78 15.53
C ILE A 181 -3.72 1.80 15.84
N PHE A 182 -4.88 1.33 16.32
CA PHE A 182 -6.03 2.18 16.57
C PHE A 182 -5.76 3.12 17.75
N ALA A 183 -5.03 2.67 18.78
CA ALA A 183 -4.56 3.54 19.86
C ALA A 183 -3.62 4.61 19.33
N ALA A 184 -2.59 4.23 18.56
CA ALA A 184 -1.63 5.17 17.99
C ALA A 184 -2.28 6.26 17.12
N ILE A 185 -3.29 5.89 16.31
CA ILE A 185 -4.04 6.86 15.52
C ILE A 185 -4.89 7.74 16.44
N ARG A 186 -5.70 7.18 17.36
CA ARG A 186 -6.58 7.95 18.24
C ARG A 186 -5.85 8.96 19.13
N ASP A 187 -4.65 8.60 19.59
CA ASP A 187 -3.85 9.42 20.48
C ASP A 187 -3.12 10.56 19.73
N SER A 188 -3.11 10.52 18.39
CA SER A 188 -2.55 11.58 17.55
C SER A 188 -3.53 12.75 17.36
N PRO A 189 -3.04 13.99 17.16
CA PRO A 189 -3.89 15.13 16.84
C PRO A 189 -4.76 14.87 15.60
N GLY A 190 -6.08 15.07 15.73
CA GLY A 190 -7.04 14.85 14.64
C GLY A 190 -7.46 13.38 14.45
N GLY A 191 -6.72 12.41 15.00
CA GLY A 191 -7.10 11.02 15.05
C GLY A 191 -7.52 10.43 13.70
N PHE A 192 -8.58 9.60 13.71
CA PHE A 192 -9.14 9.02 12.50
C PHE A 192 -9.82 10.05 11.58
N ASP A 193 -10.29 11.18 12.12
CA ASP A 193 -10.90 12.23 11.32
C ASP A 193 -9.90 12.83 10.32
N GLU A 194 -8.64 13.00 10.73
CA GLU A 194 -7.57 13.49 9.85
C GLU A 194 -7.24 12.48 8.76
N VAL A 195 -7.18 11.18 9.08
CA VAL A 195 -6.94 10.12 8.09
C VAL A 195 -8.07 10.10 7.05
N ASN A 196 -9.32 10.14 7.51
CA ASN A 196 -10.49 10.21 6.64
C ASN A 196 -10.50 11.50 5.79
N ALA A 197 -10.17 12.65 6.38
CA ALA A 197 -10.07 13.93 5.67
C ALA A 197 -8.97 13.89 4.60
N ARG A 198 -7.84 13.23 4.86
CA ARG A 198 -6.75 13.06 3.92
C ARG A 198 -7.17 12.24 2.70
N ILE A 199 -7.88 11.12 2.90
CA ILE A 199 -8.46 10.32 1.80
C ILE A 199 -9.39 11.19 0.96
N ARG A 200 -10.35 11.88 1.61
CA ARG A 200 -11.31 12.77 0.93
C ARG A 200 -10.62 13.90 0.17
N SER A 201 -9.56 14.48 0.71
CA SER A 201 -8.79 15.56 0.06
C SER A 201 -8.09 15.06 -1.21
N MET A 202 -7.47 13.88 -1.15
CA MET A 202 -6.84 13.28 -2.33
C MET A 202 -7.85 12.91 -3.42
N VAL A 203 -9.05 12.47 -3.03
CA VAL A 203 -10.16 12.25 -3.98
C VAL A 203 -10.71 13.57 -4.53
N GLY A 204 -10.92 14.58 -3.70
CA GLY A 204 -11.49 15.87 -4.09
C GLY A 204 -10.59 16.71 -5.00
N LEU A 205 -9.27 16.48 -4.98
CA LEU A 205 -8.35 17.04 -5.97
C LEU A 205 -8.66 16.56 -7.40
N LEU A 206 -9.31 15.41 -7.57
CA LEU A 206 -9.57 14.79 -8.87
C LEU A 206 -10.85 15.26 -9.53
N TYR A 207 -11.89 15.52 -8.74
CA TYR A 207 -13.10 16.14 -9.27
C TYR A 207 -12.86 17.58 -9.74
N ARG A 208 -11.96 18.33 -9.07
CA ARG A 208 -11.61 19.71 -9.46
C ARG A 208 -10.70 19.83 -10.69
N MET A 209 -10.11 18.72 -11.15
CA MET A 209 -9.32 18.69 -12.39
C MET A 209 -10.14 18.23 -13.61
N GLY A 210 -11.39 17.81 -13.39
CA GLY A 210 -12.33 17.39 -14.44
C GLY A 210 -13.39 18.44 -14.80
N GLU A 211 -13.36 19.60 -14.15
CA GLU A 211 -14.06 20.84 -14.56
C GLU A 211 -13.07 21.78 -15.28
#